data_AF-A0A3N6GP13-F1
#
_entry.id   AF-A0A3N6GP13-F1
#
_cell.length_a   1.000
_cell.length_b   1.000
_cell.length_c   1.000
_cell.angle_alpha   90.00
_cell.angle_beta   90.00
_cell.angle_gamma   90.00
#
_symmetry.space_group_name_H-M   'P 1'
#
loop_
_entity.id
_entity.type
_entity.pdbx_description
1 polymer ?
#
loop_
_entity_poly.entity_id
_entity_poly.type
_entity_poly.pdbx_seq_one_letter_code
_entity_poly.pdbx_strand_id
1 'polypeptide(L)'
;MSKKSNTSKRYTAEFKRDAVALALSSDKTVTEVARDLGEGPAGALTTAEREELARLRRKVREQEATIEVLGKATAFFAQQKTT
;
A
#
# COMPACT_ATOMS: atom_id res chain seq x y z
N MET A 1 34.07 -23.71 15.34
CA MET A 1 34.29 -23.28 13.94
C MET A 1 33.13 -22.38 13.53
N SER A 2 33.37 -21.07 13.36
CA SER A 2 32.31 -20.09 13.08
C SER A 2 31.99 -20.05 11.58
N LYS A 3 30.76 -20.41 11.19
CA LYS A 3 30.28 -20.32 9.81
C LYS A 3 30.10 -18.84 9.44
N LYS A 4 31.07 -18.23 8.76
CA LYS A 4 30.88 -16.91 8.13
C LYS A 4 29.90 -17.08 6.96
N SER A 5 28.67 -16.62 7.16
CA SER A 5 27.66 -16.59 6.11
C SER A 5 28.06 -15.59 5.01
N ASN A 6 27.82 -15.97 3.76
CA ASN A 6 28.19 -15.23 2.55
C ASN A 6 27.26 -14.01 2.28
N THR A 7 26.55 -13.50 3.30
CA THR A 7 25.61 -12.37 3.17
C THR A 7 26.33 -11.06 2.84
N SER A 8 27.62 -10.94 3.16
CA SER A 8 28.44 -9.79 2.77
C SER A 8 28.55 -9.60 1.25
N LYS A 9 28.30 -10.65 0.44
CA LYS A 9 28.31 -10.56 -1.04
C LYS A 9 26.95 -10.22 -1.66
N ARG A 10 25.85 -10.30 -0.90
CA ARG A 10 24.49 -10.04 -1.45
C ARG A 10 24.22 -8.56 -1.72
N TYR A 11 24.80 -7.67 -0.94
CA TYR A 11 24.57 -6.23 -1.03
C TYR A 11 25.89 -5.49 -1.21
N THR A 12 25.91 -4.56 -2.15
CA THR A 12 27.06 -3.68 -2.40
C THR A 12 27.31 -2.78 -1.18
N ALA A 13 28.55 -2.31 -1.01
CA ALA A 13 28.87 -1.37 0.07
C ALA A 13 28.10 -0.04 -0.07
N GLU A 14 27.85 0.39 -1.30
CA GLU A 14 27.02 1.56 -1.60
C GLU A 14 25.59 1.35 -1.13
N PHE A 15 24.94 0.26 -1.53
CA PHE A 15 23.58 -0.05 -1.11
C PHE A 15 23.42 -0.07 0.42
N LYS A 16 24.38 -0.66 1.15
CA LYS A 16 24.34 -0.68 2.62
C LYS A 16 24.41 0.73 3.22
N ARG A 17 25.27 1.59 2.66
CA ARG A 17 25.39 2.98 3.13
C ARG A 17 24.11 3.75 2.85
N ASP A 18 23.57 3.62 1.63
CA ASP A 18 22.37 4.34 1.21
C ASP A 18 21.14 3.89 2.01
N ALA A 19 20.98 2.58 2.24
CA ALA A 19 19.90 2.05 3.06
C ALA A 19 19.96 2.55 4.52
N VAL A 20 21.17 2.64 5.10
CA VAL A 20 21.37 3.20 6.44
C VAL A 20 21.10 4.70 6.45
N ALA A 21 21.59 5.45 5.47
CA ALA A 21 21.36 6.88 5.35
C ALA A 21 19.85 7.18 5.19
N LEU A 22 19.13 6.40 4.39
CA LEU A 22 17.69 6.49 4.21
C LEU A 22 16.95 6.20 5.53
N ALA A 23 17.33 5.15 6.26
CA ALA A 23 16.71 4.81 7.54
C ALA A 23 16.96 5.85 8.63
N LEU A 24 18.12 6.51 8.64
CA LEU A 24 18.44 7.55 9.62
C LEU A 24 17.85 8.92 9.27
N SER A 25 17.65 9.21 8.00
CA SER A 25 17.12 10.50 7.54
C SER A 25 15.60 10.55 7.43
N SER A 26 14.92 9.40 7.46
CA SER A 26 13.47 9.32 7.41
C SER A 26 12.87 9.05 8.80
N ASP A 27 11.63 9.49 9.00
CA ASP A 27 10.84 9.16 10.20
C ASP A 27 10.23 7.74 10.15
N LYS A 28 10.81 6.86 9.32
CA LYS A 28 10.32 5.50 9.09
C LYS A 28 11.08 4.51 9.95
N THR A 29 10.39 3.46 10.36
CA THR A 29 11.03 2.33 11.02
C THR A 29 11.94 1.57 10.05
N VAL A 30 12.97 0.89 10.58
CA VAL A 30 13.86 0.05 9.76
C VAL A 30 13.08 -1.02 8.97
N THR A 31 11.98 -1.53 9.52
CA THR A 31 11.11 -2.50 8.85
C THR A 31 10.27 -1.88 7.75
N GLU A 32 9.85 -0.63 7.88
CA GLU A 32 9.22 0.15 6.79
C GLU A 32 10.19 0.41 5.66
N VAL A 33 11.40 0.86 5.97
CA VAL A 33 12.43 1.10 4.97
C VAL A 33 12.80 -0.19 4.25
N ALA A 34 12.96 -1.30 4.97
CA ALA A 34 13.21 -2.60 4.34
C ALA A 34 12.08 -3.00 3.38
N ARG A 35 10.81 -2.81 3.77
CA ARG A 35 9.66 -3.07 2.87
C ARG A 35 9.66 -2.17 1.65
N ASP A 36 9.93 -0.88 1.84
CA ASP A 36 10.00 0.09 0.74
C ASP A 36 11.16 -0.20 -0.21
N LEU A 37 12.23 -0.86 0.27
CA LEU A 37 13.35 -1.36 -0.54
C LEU A 37 13.10 -2.75 -1.15
N GLY A 38 11.94 -3.36 -0.93
CA GLY A 38 11.60 -4.69 -1.46
C GLY A 38 12.12 -5.87 -0.63
N GLU A 39 12.69 -5.62 0.55
CA GLU A 39 13.23 -6.63 1.48
C GLU A 39 12.20 -7.08 2.53
N GLY A 40 10.91 -6.96 2.20
CA GLY A 40 9.80 -7.42 3.03
C GLY A 40 9.45 -8.90 2.81
N PRO A 41 8.60 -9.48 3.66
CA PRO A 41 8.01 -10.79 3.38
C PRO A 41 7.20 -10.75 2.07
N ALA A 42 7.01 -11.90 1.43
CA ALA A 42 6.24 -11.99 0.20
C ALA A 42 4.84 -11.38 0.36
N GLY A 43 4.45 -10.49 -0.55
CA GLY A 43 3.18 -9.76 -0.50
C GLY A 43 3.16 -8.56 0.44
N ALA A 44 4.29 -8.18 1.05
CA ALA A 44 4.39 -6.93 1.79
C ALA A 44 4.23 -5.74 0.84
N LEU A 45 3.25 -4.88 1.13
CA LEU A 45 3.09 -3.61 0.44
C LEU A 45 4.10 -2.59 0.96
N THR A 46 4.67 -1.85 0.01
CA THR A 46 5.35 -0.58 0.28
C THR A 46 4.39 0.42 0.92
N THR A 47 4.93 1.46 1.52
CA THR A 47 4.16 2.55 2.12
C THR A 47 3.25 3.21 1.08
N ALA A 48 3.79 3.51 -0.11
CA ALA A 48 3.04 4.14 -1.20
C ALA A 48 1.89 3.25 -1.72
N GLU A 49 2.12 1.95 -1.92
CA GLU A 49 1.08 1.02 -2.35
C GLU A 49 -0.05 0.91 -1.31
N ARG A 50 0.30 0.93 -0.02
CA ARG A 50 -0.70 0.89 1.07
C ARG A 50 -1.57 2.14 1.09
N GLU A 51 -0.95 3.32 0.91
CA GLU A 51 -1.66 4.59 0.82
C GLU A 51 -2.62 4.63 -0.37
N GLU A 52 -2.13 4.19 -1.53
CA GLU A 52 -2.95 4.12 -2.74
C GLU A 52 -4.12 3.15 -2.59
N LEU A 53 -3.87 1.97 -1.99
CA LEU A 53 -4.94 1.02 -1.70
C LEU A 53 -5.99 1.61 -0.76
N ALA A 54 -5.57 2.37 0.26
CA ALA A 54 -6.49 3.04 1.17
C ALA A 54 -7.33 4.11 0.45
N ARG A 55 -6.71 4.88 -0.44
CA ARG A 55 -7.39 5.89 -1.27
C ARG A 55 -8.43 5.25 -2.18
N LEU A 56 -8.06 4.20 -2.90
CA LEU A 56 -8.96 3.49 -3.81
C LEU A 56 -10.14 2.87 -3.06
N ARG A 57 -9.91 2.24 -1.90
CA ARG A 57 -10.98 1.69 -1.06
C ARG A 57 -11.95 2.77 -0.56
N ARG A 58 -11.48 3.98 -0.28
CA ARG A 58 -12.38 5.12 0.03
C ARG A 58 -13.22 5.47 -1.19
N LYS A 59 -12.62 5.53 -2.38
CA LYS A 59 -13.34 5.89 -3.61
C LYS A 59 -14.41 4.87 -3.98
N VAL A 60 -14.12 3.59 -3.85
CA VAL A 60 -15.09 2.51 -4.10
C VAL A 60 -16.31 2.67 -3.20
N ARG A 61 -16.12 2.88 -1.89
CA ARG A 61 -17.25 3.07 -0.95
C ARG A 61 -18.12 4.28 -1.31
N GLU A 62 -17.49 5.39 -1.72
CA GLU A 62 -18.22 6.59 -2.15
C GLU A 62 -19.05 6.34 -3.42
N GLN A 63 -18.47 5.61 -4.38
CA GLN A 63 -19.15 5.23 -5.61
C GLN A 63 -20.32 4.28 -5.33
N GLU A 64 -20.10 3.26 -4.50
CA GLU A 64 -21.14 2.30 -4.09
C GLU A 64 -22.32 3.01 -3.44
N ALA A 65 -22.07 3.95 -2.51
CA ALA A 65 -23.12 4.77 -1.90
C ALA A 65 -23.89 5.62 -2.93
N THR A 66 -23.17 6.19 -3.91
CA THR A 66 -23.80 6.98 -4.98
C THR A 66 -24.69 6.10 -5.86
N ILE A 67 -24.22 4.92 -6.23
CA ILE A 67 -24.97 3.93 -7.02
C ILE A 67 -26.23 3.50 -6.25
N GLU A 68 -26.14 3.28 -4.94
CA GLU A 68 -27.30 2.92 -4.11
C GLU A 68 -28.39 4.01 -4.16
N VAL A 69 -28.02 5.27 -3.96
CA VAL A 69 -28.98 6.40 -4.00
C VAL A 69 -29.61 6.51 -5.39
N LEU A 70 -28.81 6.42 -6.45
CA LEU A 70 -29.33 6.46 -7.82
C LEU A 70 -30.29 5.30 -8.11
N GLY A 71 -29.98 4.10 -7.62
CA GLY A 71 -30.85 2.92 -7.73
C GLY A 71 -32.19 3.10 -7.01
N LYS A 72 -32.18 3.69 -5.81
CA LYS A 72 -33.42 4.01 -5.08
C LYS A 72 -34.25 5.08 -5.81
N ALA A 73 -33.59 6.10 -6.35
CA ALA A 73 -34.25 7.15 -7.11
C ALA A 73 -34.90 6.60 -8.38
N THR A 74 -34.19 5.79 -9.17
CA THR A 74 -34.75 5.17 -10.38
C THR A 74 -35.94 4.26 -10.06
N ALA A 75 -35.88 3.47 -8.99
CA ALA A 75 -37.01 2.66 -8.54
C ALA A 75 -38.23 3.51 -8.14
N PHE A 76 -38.01 4.60 -7.40
CA PHE A 76 -39.06 5.53 -7.01
C PHE A 76 -39.75 6.16 -8.23
N PHE A 77 -38.98 6.67 -9.20
CA PHE A 77 -39.55 7.28 -10.41
C PHE A 77 -40.27 6.27 -11.31
N ALA A 78 -39.79 5.03 -11.38
CA ALA A 78 -40.47 3.97 -12.12
C ALA A 78 -41.87 3.67 -11.53
N GLN A 79 -42.00 3.69 -10.20
CA GLN A 79 -43.28 3.49 -9.49
C GLN A 79 -44.23 4.69 -9.69
N GLN A 80 -43.74 5.92 -9.76
CA GLN A 80 -44.60 7.09 -9.99
C GLN A 80 -45.18 7.16 -11.40
N LYS A 81 -44.45 6.69 -12.42
CA LYS A 81 -44.92 6.74 -13.82
C LYS A 81 -46.17 5.88 -14.09
N THR A 82 -46.46 4.90 -13.24
CA THR A 82 -47.62 4.01 -13.41
C THR A 82 -48.90 4.54 -12.75
N THR A 83 -48.86 5.72 -12.11
CA THR A 83 -50.02 6.44 -11.55
C THR A 83 -50.40 7.60 -12.44
#